data_AF-A0A7X4XDG0-F1
#
_entry.id   AF-A0A7X4XDG0-F1
#
_cell.length_a   1.000
_cell.length_b   1.000
_cell.length_c   1.000
_cell.angle_alpha   90.00
_cell.angle_beta   90.00
_cell.angle_gamma   90.00
#
_symmetry.space_group_name_H-M   'P 1'
#
loop_
_entity.id
_entity.type
_entity.pdbx_description
1 polymer ?
#
loop_
_entity_poly.entity_id
_entity_poly.type
_entity_poly.pdbx_seq_one_letter_code
_entity_poly.pdbx_strand_id
1 'polypeptide(L)' 'KNGQYKVISFYAKKARGMMARYIIDEQISSVQALTQFNVAGYYFDEQESTPTELVFKRDEQ' A
#
# COMPACT_ATOMS: atom_id res chain seq x y z
N LYS A 1 -0.14 16.02 6.60
CA LYS A 1 0.44 17.09 7.49
C LYS A 1 1.99 17.15 7.47
N ASN A 2 2.56 18.33 7.18
CA ASN A 2 4.01 18.65 7.09
C ASN A 2 4.84 17.79 6.10
N GLY A 3 4.23 17.29 5.03
CA GLY A 3 4.91 16.44 4.04
C GLY A 3 5.37 15.07 4.57
N GLN A 4 5.17 14.78 5.86
CA GLN A 4 5.51 13.50 6.47
C GLN A 4 4.28 12.61 6.57
N TYR A 5 4.36 11.46 5.92
CA TYR A 5 3.36 10.40 6.04
C TYR A 5 3.46 9.76 7.43
N LYS A 6 2.31 9.47 8.02
CA LYS A 6 2.21 8.78 9.31
C LYS A 6 1.26 7.60 9.18
N VAL A 7 1.59 6.51 9.85
CA VAL A 7 0.71 5.35 9.93
C VAL A 7 -0.46 5.69 10.85
N ILE A 8 -1.65 5.85 10.26
CA ILE A 8 -2.90 6.00 11.01
C ILE A 8 -3.57 4.64 11.10
N SER A 9 -3.61 4.06 12.31
CA SER A 9 -3.99 2.67 12.56
C SER A 9 -5.33 2.25 11.94
N PHE A 10 -6.35 3.11 11.97
CA PHE A 10 -7.67 2.81 11.37
C PHE A 10 -7.57 2.59 9.86
N TYR A 11 -6.87 3.48 9.15
CA TYR A 11 -6.66 3.34 7.71
C TYR A 11 -5.72 2.19 7.38
N ALA A 12 -4.64 2.01 8.16
CA ALA A 12 -3.72 0.89 7.97
C ALA A 12 -4.41 -0.48 8.10
N LYS A 13 -5.31 -0.65 9.07
CA LYS A 13 -6.10 -1.88 9.21
C LYS A 13 -7.00 -2.13 8.00
N LYS A 14 -7.69 -1.09 7.50
CA LYS A 14 -8.52 -1.20 6.29
C LYS A 14 -7.68 -1.50 5.04
N ALA A 15 -6.54 -0.82 4.89
CA ALA A 15 -5.61 -1.02 3.78
C ALA A 15 -5.10 -2.45 3.70
N ARG A 16 -4.79 -3.09 4.83
CA ARG A 16 -4.38 -4.50 4.86
C ARG A 16 -5.46 -5.43 4.33
N GLY A 17 -6.72 -5.21 4.71
CA GLY A 17 -7.85 -5.97 4.18
C GLY A 17 -8.02 -5.77 2.66
N MET A 18 -7.85 -4.54 2.18
CA MET A 18 -7.90 -4.23 0.74
C MET A 18 -6.75 -4.88 -0.02
N MET A 19 -5.53 -4.86 0.53
CA MET A 19 -4.37 -5.54 -0.07
C MET A 19 -4.59 -7.05 -0.14
N ALA A 20 -5.08 -7.68 0.94
CA ALA A 20 -5.38 -9.10 0.94
C ALA A 20 -6.44 -9.46 -0.11
N ARG A 21 -7.48 -8.65 -0.23
CA ARG A 21 -8.49 -8.81 -1.29
C ARG A 21 -7.90 -8.65 -2.69
N TYR A 22 -7.10 -7.60 -2.92
CA TYR A 22 -6.44 -7.36 -4.20
C TYR A 22 -5.56 -8.54 -4.64
N ILE A 23 -4.81 -9.13 -3.70
CA ILE A 23 -4.00 -10.32 -3.97
C ILE A 23 -4.85 -11.48 -4.48
N ILE A 24 -6.02 -11.69 -3.87
CA ILE A 24 -6.94 -12.77 -4.24
C ILE A 24 -7.64 -12.45 -5.57
N ASP A 25 -8.20 -11.26 -5.71
CA ASP A 25 -9.01 -10.88 -6.88
C ASP A 25 -8.13 -10.87 -8.16
N GLU A 26 -6.90 -10.35 -8.07
CA GLU A 26 -5.97 -10.26 -9.20
C GLU A 26 -5.00 -11.46 -9.31
N GLN A 27 -5.16 -12.47 -8.46
CA GLN A 27 -4.32 -13.68 -8.44
C GLN A 27 -2.81 -13.37 -8.40
N ILE A 28 -2.43 -12.41 -7.55
CA ILE A 28 -1.04 -11.94 -7.47
C ILE A 28 -0.15 -13.03 -6.90
N SER A 29 0.89 -13.39 -7.67
CA SER A 29 1.84 -14.47 -7.33
C SER A 29 3.29 -14.00 -7.15
N SER A 30 3.57 -12.71 -7.34
CA SER A 30 4.92 -12.15 -7.19
C SER A 30 4.93 -10.86 -6.38
N VAL A 31 6.01 -10.64 -5.64
CA VAL A 31 6.21 -9.40 -4.85
C VAL A 31 6.23 -8.18 -5.77
N GLN A 32 6.81 -8.31 -6.97
CA GLN A 32 6.88 -7.22 -7.93
C GLN A 32 5.51 -6.80 -8.44
N ALA A 33 4.54 -7.72 -8.53
CA ALA A 33 3.18 -7.37 -8.91
C ALA A 33 2.39 -6.68 -7.78
N LEU A 34 2.78 -6.86 -6.50
CA LEU A 34 2.17 -6.13 -5.38
C LEU A 34 2.42 -4.62 -5.45
N THR A 35 3.50 -4.17 -6.09
CA THR A 35 3.81 -2.74 -6.22
C THR A 35 2.77 -2.00 -7.07
N GLN A 36 1.95 -2.72 -7.82
CA GLN A 36 0.85 -2.15 -8.62
C GLN A 36 -0.42 -1.87 -7.82
N PHE A 37 -0.46 -2.21 -6.52
CA PHE A 37 -1.60 -1.92 -5.67
C PHE A 37 -1.89 -0.42 -5.62
N ASN A 38 -3.08 -0.04 -6.09
CA ASN A 38 -3.50 1.36 -6.22
C ASN A 38 -4.92 1.64 -5.67
N VAL A 39 -5.42 0.77 -4.80
CA VAL A 39 -6.81 0.83 -4.30
C VAL A 39 -7.00 1.98 -3.32
N ALA A 40 -8.14 2.68 -3.41
CA ALA A 40 -8.54 3.74 -2.48
C ALA A 40 -7.50 4.88 -2.35
N GLY A 41 -6.82 5.20 -3.44
CA GLY A 41 -5.83 6.29 -3.52
C GLY A 41 -4.47 5.94 -2.93
N TYR A 42 -4.26 4.69 -2.49
CA TYR A 42 -2.91 4.25 -2.15
C TYR A 42 -2.04 4.15 -3.40
N TYR A 43 -0.74 4.36 -3.25
CA TYR A 43 0.24 4.17 -4.31
C TYR A 43 1.57 3.71 -3.70
N PHE A 44 2.34 2.96 -4.48
CA PHE A 44 3.64 2.45 -4.08
C PHE A 44 4.70 3.56 -4.05
N ASP A 45 5.51 3.59 -2.99
CA ASP A 45 6.67 4.48 -2.88
C ASP A 45 7.96 3.67 -3.00
N GLU A 46 8.60 3.74 -4.15
CA GLU A 46 9.85 3.03 -4.42
C GLU A 46 11.03 3.56 -3.58
N GLN A 47 11.03 4.85 -3.22
CA GLN A 47 12.16 5.48 -2.52
C GLN A 47 12.22 5.04 -1.05
N GLU A 48 11.06 4.86 -0.42
CA GLU A 48 10.97 4.38 0.97
C GLU A 48 10.83 2.86 1.07
N SER A 49 10.67 2.16 -0.05
CA SER A 49 10.57 0.70 -0.07
C SER A 49 11.93 0.02 -0.05
N THR A 50 11.96 -1.15 0.58
CA THR A 50 13.11 -2.05 0.62
C THR A 50 12.71 -3.42 0.05
N PRO A 51 13.66 -4.34 -0.20
CA PRO A 51 13.34 -5.68 -0.68
C PRO A 51 12.40 -6.47 0.25
N THR A 52 12.31 -6.12 1.54
CA THR A 52 11.49 -6.81 2.55
C THR A 52 10.31 -6.00 3.04
N GLU A 53 10.30 -4.68 2.81
CA GLU A 53 9.24 -3.78 3.26
C GLU A 53 8.79 -2.89 2.11
N LEU A 54 7.54 -3.08 1.66
CA LEU A 54 6.93 -2.26 0.62
C LEU A 54 6.09 -1.16 1.28
N VAL A 55 6.43 0.10 0.97
CA VAL A 55 5.75 1.27 1.50
C VAL A 55 4.69 1.75 0.52
N PHE A 56 3.46 1.91 1.02
CA PHE A 56 2.34 2.47 0.28
C PHE A 56 1.84 3.73 0.98
N LYS A 57 1.79 4.82 0.22
CA LYS A 57 1.33 6.13 0.69
C LYS A 57 -0.03 6.45 0.11
N ARG A 58 -0.71 7.40 0.71
CA ARG A 58 -2.01 7.92 0.26
C ARG A 58 -2.10 9.38 0.69
N ASP A 59 -2.49 10.24 -0.24
CA ASP A 59 -2.70 11.65 0.07
C ASP A 59 -3.89 11.86 1.03
N GLU A 60 -3.85 12.98 1.76
CA GLU A 60 -4.97 13.43 2.57
C GLU A 60 -6.12 13.83 1.61
N GLN A 61 -7.29 13.20 1.75
CA GLN A 61 -8.54 13.66 1.11
C GLN A 61 -9.12 14.85 1.85
#